data_AF-A0A1H7N674-F1
#
_entry.id   AF-A0A1H7N674-F1
#
_cell.length_a   1.000
_cell.length_b   1.000
_cell.length_c   1.000
_cell.angle_alpha   90.00
_cell.angle_beta   90.00
_cell.angle_gamma   90.00
#
_symmetry.space_group_name_H-M   'P 1'
#
loop_
_entity.id
_entity.type
_entity.pdbx_description
1 polymer ?
#
loop_
_entity_poly.entity_id
_entity_poly.type
_entity_poly.pdbx_seq_one_letter_code
_entity_poly.pdbx_strand_id
1 'polypeptide(L)'
;MHVIEFQGAGARPMGLQAAGDPVAPISKLFEDATVRWNNRPVLLAAGTYILATVGLVEQEPMVWHESAGGLYRWEQLHAVLVQDRMLEPSGIRLYRVQLNPAEEAQEFGSDERTNWDDIFRTRLLQFRAELCRAGLEQMRRHLSGRISGGQSTLQHQLVKGTVADVLTTLYMTETLPQDHFLSAKPDLPLGRVHAWIHQELDEAFRQIQRLGGGFGFLRQGVSSYIYTGQLVKNMLLSGEEEYR
;
A
#
# COMPACT_ATOMS: atom_id res chain seq x y z
N MET A 1 31.25 26.77 -1.21
CA MET A 1 30.39 25.92 -0.36
C MET A 1 29.15 26.73 -0.03
N HIS A 2 28.10 26.64 -0.84
CA HIS A 2 26.87 27.40 -0.61
C HIS A 2 25.99 26.62 0.36
N VAL A 3 25.79 27.20 1.54
CA VAL A 3 24.83 26.74 2.53
C VAL A 3 23.44 26.97 1.96
N ILE A 4 22.62 25.92 1.90
CA ILE A 4 21.22 26.02 1.47
C ILE A 4 20.46 26.70 2.61
N GLU A 5 20.07 27.95 2.39
CA GLU A 5 19.17 28.68 3.29
C GLU A 5 17.78 28.04 3.25
N PHE A 6 17.31 27.58 4.42
CA PHE A 6 15.93 27.14 4.62
C PHE A 6 15.01 28.36 4.64
N GLN A 7 14.23 28.56 3.58
CA GLN A 7 13.20 29.59 3.54
C GLN A 7 11.89 29.09 4.17
N GLY A 8 11.41 29.82 5.19
CA GLY A 8 10.01 30.13 5.55
C GLY A 8 8.97 29.01 5.73
N ALA A 9 8.13 29.14 6.77
CA ALA A 9 7.01 28.26 7.14
C ALA A 9 5.83 28.17 6.11
N GLY A 10 6.06 28.59 4.87
CA GLY A 10 5.12 28.49 3.74
C GLY A 10 5.77 28.10 2.41
N ALA A 11 7.07 27.78 2.39
CA ALA A 11 7.70 27.25 1.19
C ALA A 11 7.23 25.80 0.99
N ARG A 12 6.58 25.51 -0.14
CA ARG A 12 6.36 24.13 -0.57
C ARG A 12 7.73 23.45 -0.57
N PRO A 13 7.93 22.34 0.16
CA PRO A 13 9.20 21.62 0.17
C PRO A 13 9.70 21.45 -1.27
N MET A 14 10.97 21.74 -1.57
CA MET A 14 11.52 21.58 -2.92
C MET A 14 11.28 20.16 -3.47
N GLY A 15 11.10 19.16 -2.59
CA GLY A 15 10.68 17.81 -2.94
C GLY A 15 9.31 17.69 -3.65
N LEU A 16 8.35 18.58 -3.38
CA LEU A 16 7.01 18.59 -4.01
C LEU A 16 7.04 19.21 -5.42
N GLN A 17 7.90 20.19 -5.64
CA GLN A 17 8.18 20.70 -7.00
C GLN A 17 9.02 19.71 -7.80
N ALA A 18 9.90 18.97 -7.12
CA ALA A 18 10.67 17.91 -7.73
C ALA A 18 9.82 16.66 -8.03
N ALA A 19 8.74 16.36 -7.31
CA ALA A 19 7.99 15.09 -7.39
C ALA A 19 7.27 14.78 -8.73
N GLY A 20 7.34 15.66 -9.73
CA GLY A 20 6.73 15.46 -11.06
C GLY A 20 5.22 15.64 -11.08
N ASP A 21 4.58 15.26 -12.18
CA ASP A 21 3.14 15.45 -12.42
C ASP A 21 2.26 14.57 -11.51
N PRO A 22 1.11 15.08 -11.02
CA PRO A 22 0.31 14.43 -9.99
C PRO A 22 -0.34 13.13 -10.46
N VAL A 23 0.07 12.01 -9.86
CA VAL A 23 -0.61 10.71 -9.94
C VAL A 23 -1.69 10.62 -8.86
N ALA A 24 -2.51 9.57 -8.88
CA ALA A 24 -3.52 9.37 -7.84
C ALA A 24 -2.86 9.43 -6.44
N PRO A 25 -3.40 10.23 -5.50
CA PRO A 25 -2.89 10.28 -4.13
C PRO A 25 -2.99 8.91 -3.46
N ILE A 26 -1.98 8.54 -2.67
CA ILE A 26 -1.94 7.26 -1.95
C ILE A 26 -3.17 7.10 -1.04
N SER A 27 -3.57 8.16 -0.34
CA SER A 27 -4.79 8.18 0.49
C SER A 27 -6.06 7.84 -0.30
N LYS A 28 -6.18 8.34 -1.53
CA LYS A 28 -7.31 8.04 -2.41
C LYS A 28 -7.30 6.57 -2.86
N LEU A 29 -6.14 6.07 -3.28
CA LEU A 29 -5.98 4.66 -3.64
C LEU A 29 -6.34 3.74 -2.47
N PHE A 30 -6.00 4.13 -1.24
CA PHE A 30 -6.36 3.39 -0.03
C PHE A 30 -7.86 3.43 0.25
N GLU A 31 -8.48 4.61 0.17
CA GLU A 31 -9.92 4.79 0.32
C GLU A 31 -10.73 4.01 -0.72
N ASP A 32 -10.30 4.02 -1.99
CA ASP A 32 -10.92 3.26 -3.08
C ASP A 32 -10.80 1.74 -2.87
N ALA A 33 -9.73 1.26 -2.21
CA ALA A 33 -9.54 -0.14 -1.86
C ALA A 33 -10.23 -0.55 -0.55
N THR A 34 -10.79 0.39 0.21
CA THR A 34 -11.39 0.12 1.52
C THR A 34 -12.74 -0.57 1.37
N VAL A 35 -12.92 -1.69 2.08
CA VAL A 35 -14.18 -2.46 2.09
C VAL A 35 -15.25 -1.70 2.85
N ARG A 36 -16.52 -1.85 2.45
CA ARG A 36 -17.65 -1.27 3.16
C ARG A 36 -18.62 -2.35 3.66
N TRP A 37 -19.13 -2.18 4.87
CA TRP A 37 -20.20 -2.97 5.47
C TRP A 37 -21.29 -2.04 5.96
N ASN A 38 -22.54 -2.25 5.53
CA ASN A 38 -23.65 -1.34 5.83
C ASN A 38 -23.31 0.14 5.54
N ASN A 39 -22.69 0.40 4.39
CA ASN A 39 -22.14 1.71 3.96
C ASN A 39 -21.00 2.30 4.81
N ARG A 40 -20.60 1.65 5.92
CA ARG A 40 -19.47 2.10 6.75
C ARG A 40 -18.16 1.49 6.25
N PRO A 41 -17.04 2.23 6.25
CA PRO A 41 -15.75 1.65 5.95
C PRO A 41 -15.39 0.57 6.98
N VAL A 42 -14.69 -0.47 6.53
CA VAL A 42 -14.13 -1.50 7.40
C VAL A 42 -12.62 -1.50 7.26
N LEU A 43 -11.93 -1.32 8.39
CA LEU A 43 -10.48 -1.30 8.48
C LEU A 43 -9.96 -2.61 9.05
N LEU A 44 -8.79 -3.05 8.58
CA LEU A 44 -8.10 -4.20 9.16
C LEU A 44 -7.20 -3.74 10.31
N ALA A 45 -7.40 -4.33 11.49
CA ALA A 45 -6.40 -4.38 12.56
C ALA A 45 -5.58 -5.65 12.43
N ALA A 46 -4.43 -5.52 11.77
CA ALA A 46 -3.44 -6.58 11.65
C ALA A 46 -2.54 -6.56 12.89
N GLY A 47 -2.72 -7.55 13.76
CA GLY A 47 -2.14 -7.53 15.11
C GLY A 47 -2.61 -6.31 15.91
N THR A 48 -1.70 -5.40 16.24
CA THR A 48 -2.00 -4.18 17.04
C THR A 48 -1.97 -2.90 16.23
N TYR A 49 -1.99 -2.98 14.90
CA TYR A 49 -1.86 -1.81 14.03
C TYR A 49 -2.98 -1.69 13.01
N ILE A 50 -3.40 -0.46 12.73
CA ILE A 50 -4.37 -0.09 11.70
C ILE A 50 -3.80 1.03 10.84
N LEU A 51 -4.02 0.96 9.53
CA LEU A 51 -3.85 2.08 8.61
C LEU A 51 -5.21 2.73 8.34
N ALA A 52 -5.28 4.05 8.43
CA ALA A 52 -6.48 4.81 8.10
C ALA A 52 -6.16 6.22 7.60
N THR A 53 -6.98 6.76 6.70
CA THR A 53 -6.99 8.20 6.42
C THR A 53 -7.85 8.92 7.45
N VAL A 54 -7.72 10.25 7.53
CA VAL A 54 -8.59 11.07 8.38
C VAL A 54 -10.05 10.91 7.97
N GLY A 55 -10.33 10.96 6.67
CA GLY A 55 -11.69 10.83 6.14
C GLY A 55 -12.33 9.47 6.42
N LEU A 56 -11.54 8.39 6.50
CA LEU A 56 -12.06 7.08 6.91
C LEU A 56 -12.41 7.02 8.39
N VAL A 57 -11.60 7.64 9.26
CA VAL A 57 -11.87 7.70 10.71
C VAL A 57 -13.11 8.56 11.01
N GLU A 58 -13.28 9.68 10.31
CA GLU A 58 -14.46 10.55 10.44
C GLU A 58 -15.77 9.90 9.98
N GLN A 59 -15.70 8.84 9.16
CA GLN A 59 -16.86 8.04 8.74
C GLN A 59 -17.27 6.97 9.77
N GLU A 60 -16.73 7.02 10.99
CA GLU A 60 -17.01 6.05 12.06
C GLU A 60 -16.84 4.59 11.60
N PRO A 61 -15.60 4.20 11.22
CA PRO A 61 -15.38 2.92 10.58
C PRO A 61 -15.59 1.77 11.56
N MET A 62 -15.93 0.62 10.98
CA MET A 62 -15.78 -0.66 11.65
C MET A 62 -14.33 -1.12 11.54
N VAL A 63 -13.91 -1.96 12.47
CA VAL A 63 -12.57 -2.53 12.53
C VAL A 63 -12.67 -4.04 12.68
N TRP A 64 -12.15 -4.76 11.71
CA TRP A 64 -11.95 -6.20 11.81
C TRP A 64 -10.63 -6.46 12.52
N HIS A 65 -10.68 -7.11 13.68
CA HIS A 65 -9.51 -7.42 14.49
C HIS A 65 -9.09 -8.87 14.27
N GLU A 66 -8.05 -9.08 13.47
CA GLU A 66 -7.61 -10.41 13.01
C GLU A 66 -7.40 -11.37 14.20
N SER A 67 -6.63 -10.97 15.22
CA SER A 67 -6.35 -11.85 16.36
C SER A 67 -7.55 -12.13 17.27
N ALA A 68 -8.59 -11.30 17.22
CA ALA A 68 -9.79 -11.46 18.04
C ALA A 68 -10.95 -12.07 17.24
N GLY A 69 -10.79 -12.23 15.92
CA GLY A 69 -11.81 -12.81 15.03
C GLY A 69 -13.15 -12.07 15.05
N GLY A 70 -13.14 -10.74 15.20
CA GLY A 70 -14.36 -9.98 15.43
C GLY A 70 -14.34 -8.57 14.85
N LEU A 71 -15.55 -8.00 14.69
CA LEU A 71 -15.76 -6.65 14.20
C LEU A 71 -16.12 -5.72 15.35
N TYR A 72 -15.42 -4.61 15.44
CA TYR A 72 -15.56 -3.63 16.51
C TYR A 72 -15.78 -2.26 15.90
N ARG A 73 -16.49 -1.39 16.61
CA ARG A 73 -16.54 0.02 16.24
C ARG A 73 -15.23 0.69 16.62
N TRP A 74 -14.86 1.74 15.89
CA TRP A 74 -13.69 2.54 16.22
C TRP A 74 -13.68 3.03 17.69
N GLU A 75 -14.83 3.42 18.23
CA GLU A 75 -15.00 3.90 19.61
C GLU A 75 -14.74 2.82 20.68
N GLN A 76 -14.85 1.54 20.32
CA GLN A 76 -14.58 0.40 21.21
C GLN A 76 -13.07 0.09 21.30
N LEU A 77 -12.24 0.80 20.52
CA LEU A 77 -10.80 0.62 20.48
C LEU A 77 -10.08 1.78 21.15
N HIS A 78 -9.04 1.45 21.92
CA HIS A 78 -8.06 2.45 22.30
C HIS A 78 -7.06 2.64 21.16
N ALA A 79 -7.26 3.69 20.34
CA ALA A 79 -6.41 4.00 19.20
C ALA A 79 -5.43 5.15 19.50
N VAL A 80 -4.14 4.88 19.38
CA VAL A 80 -3.06 5.87 19.55
C VAL A 80 -2.36 6.08 18.22
N LEU A 81 -2.29 7.34 17.76
CA LEU A 81 -1.57 7.70 16.55
C LEU A 81 -0.06 7.45 16.72
N VAL A 82 0.52 6.66 15.82
CA VAL A 82 1.96 6.44 15.73
C VAL A 82 2.56 7.50 14.81
N GLN A 83 3.58 8.21 15.31
CA GLN A 83 4.28 9.19 14.49
C GLN A 83 5.27 8.50 13.54
N ASP A 84 4.93 8.51 12.26
CA ASP A 84 5.79 8.02 11.19
C ASP A 84 5.94 9.08 10.10
N ARG A 85 7.13 9.68 10.06
CA ARG A 85 7.45 10.73 9.08
C ARG A 85 7.45 10.18 7.66
N MET A 86 7.86 8.93 7.44
CA MET A 86 7.91 8.37 6.09
C MET A 86 6.51 8.19 5.49
N LEU A 87 5.50 8.01 6.34
CA LEU A 87 4.11 7.87 5.92
C LEU A 87 3.40 9.21 5.66
N GLU A 88 3.86 10.34 6.22
CA GLU A 88 3.19 11.66 6.05
C GLU A 88 2.84 12.03 4.58
N PRO A 89 3.69 11.81 3.56
CA PRO A 89 3.35 12.14 2.17
C PRO A 89 2.21 11.28 1.60
N SER A 90 1.91 10.14 2.21
CA SER A 90 0.85 9.25 1.76
C SER A 90 -0.55 9.75 2.10
N GLY A 91 -0.67 10.63 3.10
CA GLY A 91 -1.96 11.02 3.69
C GLY A 91 -2.63 9.91 4.53
N ILE A 92 -1.95 8.77 4.72
CA ILE A 92 -2.37 7.68 5.59
C ILE A 92 -1.74 7.87 6.97
N ARG A 93 -2.48 7.50 8.02
CA ARG A 93 -2.03 7.47 9.41
C ARG A 93 -1.94 6.03 9.90
N LEU A 94 -0.91 5.76 10.69
CA LEU A 94 -0.73 4.50 11.39
C LEU A 94 -1.23 4.66 12.83
N TYR A 95 -2.14 3.81 13.25
CA TYR A 95 -2.64 3.77 14.62
C TYR A 95 -2.20 2.46 15.27
N ARG A 96 -1.74 2.55 16.51
CA ARG A 96 -1.65 1.39 17.40
C ARG A 96 -2.99 1.25 18.11
N VAL A 97 -3.60 0.08 18.01
CA VAL A 97 -4.90 -0.21 18.60
C VAL A 97 -4.81 -1.28 19.66
N GLN A 98 -5.64 -1.15 20.69
CA GLN A 98 -5.87 -2.17 21.69
C GLN A 98 -7.37 -2.32 21.90
N LEU A 99 -7.83 -3.58 21.90
CA LEU A 99 -9.19 -3.90 22.30
C LEU A 99 -9.36 -3.66 23.79
N ASN A 100 -10.46 -3.03 24.16
CA ASN A 100 -10.90 -3.00 25.55
C ASN A 100 -11.51 -4.37 25.89
N PRO A 101 -10.99 -5.11 26.89
CA PRO A 101 -11.47 -6.47 27.20
C PRO A 101 -12.95 -6.56 27.61
N ALA A 102 -13.56 -5.43 27.99
CA ALA A 102 -14.96 -5.34 28.36
C ALA A 102 -15.91 -5.11 27.16
N GLU A 103 -15.38 -4.82 25.98
CA GLU A 103 -16.17 -4.57 24.78
C GLU A 103 -16.43 -5.88 24.04
N GLU A 104 -17.70 -6.13 23.72
CA GLU A 104 -18.09 -7.28 22.91
C GLU A 104 -18.02 -6.94 21.42
N ALA A 105 -17.62 -7.93 20.62
CA ALA A 105 -17.69 -7.83 19.17
C ALA A 105 -19.14 -7.59 18.73
N GLN A 106 -19.33 -6.86 17.65
CA GLN A 106 -20.65 -6.70 17.04
C GLN A 106 -21.16 -8.07 16.60
N GLU A 107 -22.38 -8.43 17.02
CA GLU A 107 -23.06 -9.62 16.49
C GLU A 107 -23.24 -9.46 14.98
N PHE A 108 -22.57 -10.34 14.23
CA PHE A 108 -22.84 -10.46 12.81
C PHE A 108 -24.22 -11.09 12.64
N GLY A 109 -25.10 -10.44 11.87
CA GLY A 109 -26.23 -11.15 11.26
C GLY A 109 -25.68 -12.39 10.55
N SER A 110 -26.38 -13.50 10.67
CA SER A 110 -25.99 -14.91 10.41
C SER A 110 -25.47 -15.27 9.01
N ASP A 111 -24.65 -14.43 8.37
CA ASP A 111 -23.87 -14.80 7.20
C ASP A 111 -22.54 -15.40 7.66
N GLU A 112 -22.60 -16.64 8.15
CA GLU A 112 -21.48 -17.53 8.48
C GLU A 112 -20.50 -17.78 7.28
N ARG A 113 -20.62 -17.02 6.18
CA ARG A 113 -19.92 -17.24 4.91
C ARG A 113 -18.91 -16.15 4.54
N THR A 114 -18.85 -15.02 5.24
CA THR A 114 -17.91 -13.95 4.88
C THR A 114 -16.55 -14.19 5.54
N ASN A 115 -15.59 -14.72 4.78
CA ASN A 115 -14.20 -14.80 5.23
C ASN A 115 -13.55 -13.41 5.13
N TRP A 116 -13.69 -12.60 6.18
CA TRP A 116 -13.15 -11.25 6.25
C TRP A 116 -11.62 -11.22 6.08
N ASP A 117 -10.90 -12.21 6.62
CA ASP A 117 -9.45 -12.29 6.51
C ASP A 117 -9.01 -12.40 5.05
N ASP A 118 -9.64 -13.29 4.27
CA ASP A 118 -9.35 -13.44 2.84
C ASP A 118 -9.69 -12.15 2.07
N ILE A 119 -10.84 -11.53 2.36
CA ILE A 119 -11.26 -10.29 1.72
C ILE A 119 -10.22 -9.18 1.98
N PHE A 120 -9.78 -8.99 3.21
CA PHE A 120 -8.80 -7.96 3.54
C PHE A 120 -7.43 -8.25 2.93
N ARG A 121 -6.98 -9.51 2.98
CA ARG A 121 -5.70 -9.93 2.36
C ARG A 121 -5.71 -9.65 0.86
N THR A 122 -6.79 -10.01 0.15
CA THR A 122 -6.93 -9.72 -1.29
C THR A 122 -7.00 -8.22 -1.56
N ARG A 123 -7.78 -7.45 -0.79
CA ARG A 123 -7.93 -6.00 -1.00
C ARG A 123 -6.64 -5.23 -0.74
N LEU A 124 -5.89 -5.61 0.28
CA LEU A 124 -4.61 -4.96 0.57
C LEU A 124 -3.52 -5.39 -0.42
N LEU A 125 -3.57 -6.61 -0.96
CA LEU A 125 -2.73 -6.99 -2.10
C LEU A 125 -3.04 -6.14 -3.34
N GLN A 126 -4.32 -5.96 -3.67
CA GLN A 126 -4.77 -5.07 -4.75
C GLN A 126 -4.29 -3.63 -4.52
N PHE A 127 -4.40 -3.12 -3.29
CA PHE A 127 -3.89 -1.81 -2.92
C PHE A 127 -2.37 -1.70 -3.16
N ARG A 128 -1.57 -2.71 -2.79
CA ARG A 128 -0.13 -2.72 -3.11
C ARG A 128 0.14 -2.70 -4.61
N ALA A 129 -0.65 -3.40 -5.41
CA ALA A 129 -0.54 -3.38 -6.87
C ALA A 129 -0.86 -1.98 -7.44
N GLU A 130 -1.91 -1.31 -6.93
CA GLU A 130 -2.25 0.07 -7.30
C GLU A 130 -1.14 1.05 -6.94
N LEU A 131 -0.52 0.91 -5.76
CA LEU A 131 0.65 1.71 -5.37
C LEU A 131 1.82 1.51 -6.34
N CYS A 132 2.06 0.26 -6.75
CA CYS A 132 3.10 -0.06 -7.73
C CYS A 132 2.79 0.56 -9.11
N ARG A 133 1.56 0.45 -9.60
CA ARG A 133 1.11 1.07 -10.85
C ARG A 133 1.24 2.60 -10.81
N ALA A 134 0.82 3.24 -9.72
CA ALA A 134 0.94 4.68 -9.53
C ALA A 134 2.41 5.13 -9.47
N GLY A 135 3.28 4.37 -8.79
CA GLY A 135 4.71 4.63 -8.74
C GLY A 135 5.38 4.50 -10.13
N LEU A 136 5.01 3.48 -10.91
CA LEU A 136 5.46 3.30 -12.29
C LEU A 136 5.02 4.48 -13.17
N GLU A 137 3.77 4.92 -13.06
CA GLU A 137 3.25 6.07 -13.81
C GLU A 137 4.00 7.35 -13.42
N GLN A 138 4.31 7.56 -12.13
CA GLN A 138 5.16 8.68 -11.70
C GLN A 138 6.53 8.65 -12.38
N MET A 139 7.16 7.47 -12.44
CA MET A 139 8.46 7.30 -13.12
C MET A 139 8.34 7.51 -14.62
N ARG A 140 7.28 7.03 -15.26
CA ARG A 140 7.04 7.24 -16.69
C ARG A 140 6.98 8.73 -17.01
N ARG A 141 6.25 9.52 -16.21
CA ARG A 141 6.17 10.98 -16.39
C ARG A 141 7.52 11.66 -16.16
N HIS A 142 8.23 11.30 -15.07
CA HIS A 142 9.57 11.83 -14.79
C HIS A 142 10.56 11.55 -15.93
N LEU A 143 10.62 10.32 -16.42
CA LEU A 143 11.56 9.88 -17.45
C LEU A 143 11.21 10.42 -18.85
N SER A 144 9.93 10.70 -19.11
CA SER A 144 9.49 11.30 -20.37
C SER A 144 10.11 12.69 -20.57
N GLY A 145 10.15 13.51 -19.51
CA GLY A 145 10.75 14.85 -19.54
C GLY A 145 12.27 14.89 -19.40
N ARG A 146 12.91 13.80 -18.96
CA ARG A 146 14.35 13.77 -18.71
C ARG A 146 15.14 13.39 -19.96
N ILE A 147 16.05 14.24 -20.40
CA ILE A 147 16.94 13.96 -21.54
C ILE A 147 18.27 13.36 -21.06
N SER A 148 18.71 12.28 -21.71
CA SER A 148 20.02 11.66 -21.52
C SER A 148 20.48 11.03 -22.83
N GLY A 149 21.75 11.22 -23.19
CA GLY A 149 22.31 10.68 -24.44
C GLY A 149 21.59 11.16 -25.71
N GLY A 150 21.09 12.40 -25.72
CA GLY A 150 20.45 13.01 -26.88
C GLY A 150 18.97 12.64 -27.09
N GLN A 151 18.36 11.83 -26.22
CA GLN A 151 16.94 11.46 -26.29
C GLN A 151 16.28 11.45 -24.92
N SER A 152 14.95 11.35 -24.89
CA SER A 152 14.21 11.08 -23.66
C SER A 152 14.68 9.78 -23.02
N THR A 153 14.86 9.78 -21.70
CA THR A 153 15.35 8.64 -20.93
C THR A 153 14.43 7.43 -21.08
N LEU A 154 13.12 7.68 -21.27
CA LEU A 154 12.12 6.63 -21.54
C LEU A 154 12.38 5.86 -22.85
N GLN A 155 13.13 6.42 -23.80
CA GLN A 155 13.41 5.77 -25.09
C GLN A 155 14.54 4.74 -25.02
N HIS A 156 15.33 4.73 -23.96
CA HIS A 156 16.47 3.82 -23.79
C HIS A 156 15.98 2.38 -23.58
N GLN A 157 16.62 1.42 -24.26
CA GLN A 157 16.22 0.00 -24.22
C GLN A 157 16.22 -0.59 -22.81
N LEU A 158 17.21 -0.25 -21.99
CA LEU A 158 17.28 -0.70 -20.60
C LEU A 158 16.07 -0.21 -19.77
N VAL A 159 15.64 1.03 -19.98
CA VAL A 159 14.46 1.59 -19.31
C VAL A 159 13.19 0.87 -19.77
N LYS A 160 13.04 0.64 -21.08
CA LYS A 160 11.90 -0.12 -21.62
C LYS A 160 11.85 -1.55 -21.09
N GLY A 161 12.99 -2.22 -20.98
CA GLY A 161 13.11 -3.56 -20.39
C GLY A 161 12.61 -3.58 -18.94
N THR A 162 13.13 -2.69 -18.10
CA THR A 162 12.68 -2.60 -16.70
C THR A 162 11.19 -2.27 -16.58
N VAL A 163 10.65 -1.39 -17.43
CA VAL A 163 9.21 -1.10 -17.45
C VAL A 163 8.39 -2.35 -17.83
N ALA A 164 8.86 -3.14 -18.80
CA ALA A 164 8.20 -4.39 -19.20
C ALA A 164 8.23 -5.44 -18.08
N ASP A 165 9.34 -5.54 -17.34
CA ASP A 165 9.46 -6.45 -16.20
C ASP A 165 8.45 -6.09 -15.10
N VAL A 166 8.36 -4.81 -14.72
CA VAL A 166 7.37 -4.32 -13.74
C VAL A 166 5.93 -4.58 -14.20
N LEU A 167 5.62 -4.32 -15.48
CA LEU A 167 4.28 -4.57 -16.04
C LEU A 167 3.94 -6.06 -16.03
N THR A 168 4.92 -6.94 -16.21
CA THR A 168 4.73 -8.40 -16.13
C THR A 168 4.35 -8.80 -14.71
N THR A 169 5.03 -8.29 -13.68
CA THR A 169 4.67 -8.51 -12.27
C THR A 169 3.26 -8.00 -11.94
N LEU A 170 2.89 -6.82 -12.43
CA LEU A 170 1.55 -6.26 -12.24
C LEU A 170 0.48 -7.14 -12.89
N TYR A 171 0.71 -7.59 -14.13
CA TYR A 171 -0.20 -8.51 -14.82
C TYR A 171 -0.39 -9.82 -14.04
N MET A 172 0.70 -10.41 -13.54
CA MET A 172 0.64 -11.62 -12.71
C MET A 172 -0.20 -11.39 -11.43
N THR A 173 -0.08 -10.23 -10.80
CA THR A 173 -0.86 -9.89 -9.60
C THR A 173 -2.36 -9.81 -9.88
N GLU A 174 -2.76 -9.37 -11.08
CA GLU A 174 -4.16 -9.30 -11.49
C GLU A 174 -4.73 -10.68 -11.83
N THR A 175 -3.95 -11.54 -12.50
CA THR A 175 -4.45 -12.80 -13.05
C THR A 175 -4.39 -13.95 -12.04
N LEU A 176 -3.31 -14.07 -11.26
CA LEU A 176 -3.07 -15.24 -10.39
C LEU A 176 -4.15 -15.49 -9.32
N PRO A 177 -4.73 -14.47 -8.65
CA PRO A 177 -5.78 -14.71 -7.66
C PRO A 177 -7.09 -15.20 -8.29
N GLN A 178 -7.31 -14.94 -9.58
CA GLN A 178 -8.50 -15.34 -10.34
C GLN A 178 -8.25 -16.58 -11.20
N ASP A 179 -6.99 -17.04 -11.27
CA ASP A 179 -6.58 -17.98 -12.29
C ASP A 179 -7.07 -19.40 -11.99
N HIS A 180 -7.50 -20.08 -13.05
CA HIS A 180 -7.73 -21.52 -13.05
C HIS A 180 -6.49 -22.32 -12.62
N PHE A 181 -5.31 -21.71 -12.61
CA PHE A 181 -4.08 -22.31 -12.09
C PHE A 181 -4.17 -22.70 -10.60
N LEU A 182 -4.84 -21.90 -9.77
CA LEU A 182 -5.13 -22.29 -8.37
C LEU A 182 -6.15 -23.42 -8.30
N SER A 183 -7.13 -23.43 -9.21
CA SER A 183 -8.08 -24.55 -9.31
C SER A 183 -7.46 -25.85 -9.83
N ALA A 184 -6.34 -25.77 -10.57
CA ALA A 184 -5.59 -26.92 -11.07
C ALA A 184 -4.57 -27.48 -10.04
N LYS A 185 -4.28 -26.72 -8.97
CA LYS A 185 -3.46 -27.14 -7.83
C LYS A 185 -4.17 -26.77 -6.51
N PRO A 186 -5.27 -27.47 -6.18
CA PRO A 186 -6.06 -27.17 -4.98
C PRO A 186 -5.27 -27.30 -3.68
N ASP A 187 -4.13 -28.02 -3.71
CA ASP A 187 -3.27 -28.23 -2.54
C ASP A 187 -2.36 -27.03 -2.22
N LEU A 188 -2.31 -26.00 -3.07
CA LEU A 188 -1.43 -24.86 -2.85
C LEU A 188 -2.16 -23.79 -2.00
N PRO A 189 -1.73 -23.53 -0.75
CA PRO A 189 -2.44 -22.60 0.13
C PRO A 189 -2.47 -21.18 -0.46
N LEU A 190 -3.64 -20.55 -0.48
CA LEU A 190 -3.82 -19.18 -0.99
C LEU A 190 -2.87 -18.18 -0.32
N GLY A 191 -2.59 -18.36 0.98
CA GLY A 191 -1.63 -17.56 1.74
C GLY A 191 -0.22 -17.57 1.13
N ARG A 192 0.27 -18.72 0.65
CA ARG A 192 1.59 -18.81 -0.01
C ARG A 192 1.63 -18.09 -1.34
N VAL A 193 0.53 -18.09 -2.09
CA VAL A 193 0.41 -17.36 -3.36
C VAL A 193 0.44 -15.87 -3.09
N HIS A 194 -0.32 -15.40 -2.10
CA HIS A 194 -0.29 -14.00 -1.68
C HIS A 194 1.10 -13.57 -1.20
N ALA A 195 1.78 -14.39 -0.40
CA ALA A 195 3.14 -14.13 0.05
C ALA A 195 4.13 -14.01 -1.11
N TRP A 196 4.06 -14.93 -2.09
CA TRP A 196 4.90 -14.86 -3.28
C TRP A 196 4.62 -13.62 -4.12
N ILE A 197 3.35 -13.29 -4.41
CA ILE A 197 3.00 -12.06 -5.15
C ILE A 197 3.51 -10.82 -4.40
N HIS A 198 3.43 -10.81 -3.07
CA HIS A 198 3.99 -9.73 -2.26
C HIS A 198 5.51 -9.57 -2.41
N GLN A 199 6.26 -10.67 -2.63
CA GLN A 199 7.69 -10.65 -2.90
C GLN A 199 8.00 -10.17 -4.32
N GLU A 200 7.23 -10.60 -5.33
CA GLU A 200 7.37 -10.11 -6.70
C GLU A 200 7.12 -8.59 -6.77
N LEU A 201 6.10 -8.10 -6.05
CA LEU A 201 5.85 -6.66 -5.92
C LEU A 201 7.03 -5.91 -5.26
N ASP A 202 7.79 -6.53 -4.36
CA ASP A 202 8.99 -5.90 -3.77
C ASP A 202 10.10 -5.70 -4.79
N GLU A 203 10.29 -6.64 -5.72
CA GLU A 203 11.23 -6.46 -6.83
C GLU A 203 10.73 -5.36 -7.77
N ALA A 204 9.44 -5.35 -8.13
CA ALA A 204 8.86 -4.32 -8.97
C ALA A 204 9.03 -2.91 -8.35
N PHE A 205 8.77 -2.75 -7.05
CA PHE A 205 9.02 -1.49 -6.33
C PHE A 205 10.50 -1.08 -6.36
N ARG A 206 11.43 -2.02 -6.18
CA ARG A 206 12.88 -1.74 -6.25
C ARG A 206 13.30 -1.31 -7.65
N GLN A 207 12.77 -1.94 -8.69
CA GLN A 207 13.00 -1.57 -10.08
C GLN A 207 12.49 -0.16 -10.39
N ILE A 208 11.26 0.16 -9.97
CA ILE A 208 10.68 1.50 -10.08
C ILE A 208 11.54 2.54 -9.37
N GLN A 209 12.02 2.25 -8.16
CA GLN A 209 12.89 3.18 -7.41
C GLN A 209 14.18 3.48 -8.18
N ARG A 210 14.82 2.42 -8.72
CA ARG A 210 16.09 2.54 -9.46
C ARG A 210 15.92 3.32 -10.77
N LEU A 211 14.78 3.19 -11.45
CA LEU A 211 14.46 3.97 -12.65
C LEU A 211 14.57 5.49 -12.41
N GLY A 212 14.18 5.97 -11.22
CA GLY A 212 14.28 7.39 -10.88
C GLY A 212 15.71 7.89 -10.62
N GLY A 213 16.70 7.00 -10.42
CA GLY A 213 18.00 7.40 -9.88
C GLY A 213 17.83 8.15 -8.55
N GLY A 214 18.51 9.30 -8.38
CA GLY A 214 18.35 10.13 -7.17
C GLY A 214 16.90 10.59 -6.88
N PHE A 215 16.09 10.81 -7.92
CA PHE A 215 14.67 11.14 -7.76
C PHE A 215 13.89 10.02 -7.06
N GLY A 216 14.28 8.78 -7.34
CA GLY A 216 13.64 7.58 -6.81
C GLY A 216 13.65 7.52 -5.28
N PHE A 217 14.63 8.20 -4.64
CA PHE A 217 14.85 8.21 -3.19
C PHE A 217 14.26 9.43 -2.48
N LEU A 218 13.59 10.33 -3.21
CA LEU A 218 12.92 11.48 -2.61
C LEU A 218 11.67 11.02 -1.87
N ARG A 219 11.57 11.38 -0.58
CA ARG A 219 10.47 11.02 0.32
C ARG A 219 9.08 11.40 -0.22
N GLN A 220 8.97 12.49 -0.97
CA GLN A 220 7.71 12.99 -1.56
C GLN A 220 7.45 12.49 -2.98
N GLY A 221 8.37 11.70 -3.54
CA GLY A 221 8.24 11.07 -4.85
C GLY A 221 7.87 9.59 -4.72
N VAL A 222 8.42 8.75 -5.60
CA VAL A 222 8.04 7.34 -5.68
C VAL A 222 8.33 6.53 -4.41
N SER A 223 9.27 7.00 -3.58
CA SER A 223 9.58 6.37 -2.29
C SER A 223 8.38 6.33 -1.34
N SER A 224 7.41 7.25 -1.42
CA SER A 224 6.21 7.17 -0.57
C SER A 224 5.31 5.99 -0.94
N TYR A 225 5.18 5.69 -2.24
CA TYR A 225 4.42 4.53 -2.72
C TYR A 225 5.10 3.22 -2.29
N ILE A 226 6.42 3.15 -2.45
CA ILE A 226 7.23 1.99 -2.03
C ILE A 226 7.13 1.78 -0.52
N TYR A 227 7.37 2.83 0.28
CA TYR A 227 7.31 2.74 1.73
C TYR A 227 5.94 2.28 2.23
N THR A 228 4.86 2.89 1.70
CA THR A 228 3.49 2.49 2.05
C THR A 228 3.23 1.04 1.64
N GLY A 229 3.67 0.62 0.45
CA GLY A 229 3.57 -0.75 -0.02
C GLY A 229 4.27 -1.74 0.91
N GLN A 230 5.48 -1.42 1.38
CA GLN A 230 6.24 -2.22 2.35
C GLN A 230 5.52 -2.31 3.70
N LEU A 231 4.98 -1.19 4.19
CA LEU A 231 4.24 -1.15 5.45
C LEU A 231 3.01 -2.06 5.40
N VAL A 232 2.22 -1.98 4.31
CA VAL A 232 1.05 -2.85 4.10
C VAL A 232 1.45 -4.32 4.07
N LYS A 233 2.54 -4.67 3.37
CA LYS A 233 3.07 -6.04 3.36
C LYS A 233 3.38 -6.54 4.76
N ASN A 234 4.14 -5.76 5.52
CA ASN A 234 4.62 -6.15 6.84
C ASN A 234 3.49 -6.28 7.86
N MET A 235 2.36 -5.60 7.64
CA MET A 235 1.15 -5.81 8.41
C MET A 235 0.47 -7.14 8.08
N LEU A 236 0.49 -7.58 6.82
CA LEU A 236 -0.22 -8.78 6.35
C LEU A 236 0.57 -10.09 6.49
N LEU A 237 1.89 -10.00 6.32
CA LEU A 237 2.82 -11.11 6.45
C LEU A 237 3.42 -11.04 7.85
N SER A 238 2.64 -11.47 8.84
CA SER A 238 3.15 -11.73 10.19
C SER A 238 4.26 -12.79 10.10
N GLY A 239 5.37 -12.56 10.81
CA GLY A 239 6.62 -13.33 10.71
C GLY A 239 6.58 -14.81 11.13
N GLU A 240 5.41 -15.44 11.22
CA GLU A 240 5.28 -16.86 11.53
C GLU A 240 5.61 -17.79 10.35
N GLU A 241 5.68 -17.27 9.12
CA GLU A 241 6.07 -18.05 7.93
C GLU A 241 7.57 -17.98 7.59
N GLU A 242 8.41 -17.31 8.39
CA GLU A 242 9.86 -17.17 8.07
C GLU A 242 10.77 -18.31 8.56
N TYR A 243 10.27 -19.35 9.22
CA TYR A 243 11.08 -20.52 9.58
C TYR A 243 10.30 -21.85 9.56
N ARG A 244 10.11 -22.44 8.37
CA ARG A 244 10.08 -23.90 8.17
C ARG A 244 10.65 -24.30 6.83
#